data_AF-A0A957EKW3-F1
#
_entry.id   AF-A0A957EKW3-F1
#
_cell.length_a   1.000
_cell.length_b   1.000
_cell.length_c   1.000
_cell.angle_alpha   90.00
_cell.angle_beta   90.00
_cell.angle_gamma   90.00
#
_symmetry.space_group_name_H-M   'P 1'
#
loop_
_entity.id
_entity.type
_entity.pdbx_description
1 polymer ?
#
loop_
_entity_poly.entity_id
_entity_poly.type
_entity_poly.pdbx_seq_one_letter_code
_entity_poly.pdbx_strand_id
1 'polypeptide(L)'
;MDAAVSVELLLTIFNKHTELHDGAVIVRNERIAAAACVMPLSTSSLSDSQMGLRHRAGLGISEVSDAVVLIISEETGQASIAHNGRVIRRQDISRLDSILYAFLQNRGGRRELQP
;
A
#
# COMPACT_ATOMS: atom_id res chain seq x y z
N MET A 1 -4.84 -11.72 11.63
CA MET A 1 -4.56 -10.81 12.77
C MET A 1 -5.82 -10.15 13.28
N ASP A 2 -6.80 -9.84 12.42
CA ASP A 2 -8.11 -9.28 12.79
C ASP A 2 -8.05 -8.24 13.92
N ALA A 3 -7.20 -7.23 13.72
CA ALA A 3 -6.91 -6.20 14.71
C ALA A 3 -7.41 -4.84 14.23
N ALA A 4 -7.81 -3.96 15.14
CA ALA A 4 -8.08 -2.58 14.81
C ALA A 4 -6.79 -1.90 14.31
N VAL A 5 -6.89 -1.04 13.30
CA VAL A 5 -5.75 -0.26 12.83
C VAL A 5 -5.40 0.78 13.91
N SER A 6 -4.14 0.79 14.34
CA SER A 6 -3.59 1.82 15.22
C SER A 6 -2.17 2.17 14.80
N VAL A 7 -1.71 3.37 15.18
CA VAL A 7 -0.35 3.84 14.88
C VAL A 7 0.68 2.92 15.54
N GLU A 8 0.47 2.56 16.81
CA GLU A 8 1.36 1.71 17.60
C GLU A 8 1.51 0.32 16.99
N LEU A 9 0.40 -0.25 16.50
CA LEU A 9 0.40 -1.55 15.87
C LEU A 9 1.15 -1.53 14.53
N LEU A 10 0.92 -0.51 13.69
CA LEU A 10 1.65 -0.36 12.43
C LEU A 10 3.15 -0.15 12.65
N LEU A 11 3.53 0.66 13.65
CA LEU A 11 4.94 0.85 14.02
C LEU A 11 5.58 -0.44 14.51
N THR A 12 4.85 -1.25 15.28
CA THR A 12 5.33 -2.54 15.77
C THR A 12 5.51 -3.53 14.63
N ILE A 13 4.54 -3.63 13.71
CA ILE A 13 4.61 -4.52 12.56
C ILE A 13 5.82 -4.16 11.67
N PHE A 14 6.02 -2.88 11.35
CA PHE A 14 7.13 -2.47 10.48
C PHE A 14 8.47 -2.27 11.20
N ASN A 15 8.57 -2.66 12.48
CA ASN A 15 9.83 -2.63 13.21
C ASN A 15 10.75 -3.76 12.71
N LYS A 16 11.93 -3.40 12.19
CA LYS A 16 12.93 -4.30 11.60
C LYS A 16 13.42 -5.43 12.53
N HIS A 17 13.18 -5.31 13.83
CA HIS A 17 13.54 -6.34 14.81
C HIS A 17 12.46 -7.39 15.04
N THR A 18 11.31 -7.29 14.36
CA THR A 18 10.20 -8.24 14.49
C THR A 18 10.11 -9.14 13.26
N GLU A 19 9.54 -10.34 13.37
CA GLU A 19 9.34 -11.20 12.18
C GLU A 19 8.28 -10.65 11.21
N LEU A 20 7.44 -9.70 11.65
CA LEU A 20 6.29 -9.22 10.88
C LEU A 20 6.63 -8.11 9.87
N HIS A 21 7.85 -7.55 9.93
CA HIS A 21 8.23 -6.38 9.15
C HIS A 21 8.47 -6.67 7.67
N ASP A 22 8.78 -7.93 7.34
CA ASP A 22 9.13 -8.32 6.00
C ASP A 22 7.87 -8.71 5.21
N GLY A 23 7.41 -7.77 4.38
CA GLY A 23 6.22 -7.93 3.56
C GLY A 23 5.22 -6.79 3.72
N ALA A 24 3.99 -7.03 3.29
CA ALA A 24 2.93 -6.04 3.29
C ALA A 24 1.92 -6.27 4.42
N VAL A 25 1.28 -5.18 4.82
CA VAL A 25 0.10 -5.19 5.69
C VAL A 25 -1.14 -5.02 4.83
N ILE A 26 -2.13 -5.89 5.04
CA ILE A 26 -3.42 -5.82 4.36
C ILE A 26 -4.45 -5.24 5.32
N VAL A 27 -5.00 -4.08 4.95
CA VAL A 27 -6.10 -3.44 5.67
C VAL A 27 -7.40 -3.64 4.90
N ARG A 28 -8.44 -4.12 5.60
CA ARG A 28 -9.78 -4.31 5.04
C ARG A 28 -10.82 -3.98 6.10
N ASN A 29 -11.85 -3.23 5.72
CA ASN A 29 -12.93 -2.80 6.63
C ASN A 29 -12.37 -2.17 7.92
N GLU A 30 -11.38 -1.28 7.79
CA GLU A 30 -10.74 -0.58 8.92
C GLU A 30 -9.99 -1.49 9.90
N ARG A 31 -9.68 -2.73 9.49
CA ARG A 31 -8.97 -3.73 10.29
C ARG A 31 -7.76 -4.28 9.56
N ILE A 32 -6.71 -4.62 10.31
CA ILE A 32 -5.56 -5.36 9.80
C ILE A 32 -5.97 -6.82 9.63
N ALA A 33 -6.18 -7.24 8.39
CA ALA A 33 -6.49 -8.61 8.05
C ALA A 33 -5.25 -9.50 8.26
N ALA A 34 -4.11 -9.06 7.75
CA ALA A 34 -2.84 -9.77 7.79
C ALA A 34 -1.62 -8.82 7.73
N ALA A 35 -0.47 -9.32 8.17
CA ALA A 35 0.85 -8.68 8.07
C ALA A 35 1.86 -9.69 7.50
N ALA A 36 3.09 -9.24 7.21
CA ALA A 36 4.14 -10.06 6.58
C ALA A 36 3.69 -10.76 5.28
N CYS A 37 2.76 -10.13 4.55
CA CYS A 37 2.20 -10.73 3.34
C CYS A 37 3.18 -10.57 2.18
N VAL A 38 3.55 -11.68 1.55
CA VAL A 38 4.31 -11.68 0.31
C VAL A 38 3.41 -11.22 -0.83
N MET A 39 3.86 -10.22 -1.57
CA MET A 39 3.11 -9.63 -2.68
C MET A 39 3.75 -9.98 -4.02
N PRO A 40 2.96 -10.12 -5.10
CA PRO A 40 3.51 -10.29 -6.44
C PRO A 40 4.36 -9.06 -6.81
N LEU A 41 5.50 -9.31 -7.45
CA LEU A 41 6.37 -8.25 -7.95
C LEU A 41 6.00 -7.93 -9.40
N SER A 42 5.84 -6.66 -9.72
CA SER A 42 5.67 -6.25 -11.11
C SER A 42 6.94 -6.52 -11.90
N THR A 43 6.76 -7.09 -13.10
CA THR A 43 7.81 -7.29 -14.11
C THR A 43 7.82 -6.18 -15.15
N SER A 44 6.94 -5.17 -15.02
CA SER A 44 6.89 -4.07 -15.97
C SER A 44 8.24 -3.37 -16.05
N SER A 45 8.69 -3.11 -17.27
CA SER A 45 9.90 -2.32 -17.55
C SER A 45 9.59 -0.85 -17.29
N LEU A 46 9.27 -0.50 -16.05
CA LEU A 46 9.16 0.89 -15.66
C LEU A 46 10.54 1.52 -15.85
N SER A 47 10.55 2.64 -16.55
CA SER A 47 11.72 3.37 -17.05
C SER A 47 12.62 3.97 -15.96
N ASP A 48 12.55 3.49 -14.71
CA ASP A 48 13.33 4.03 -13.61
C ASP A 48 14.09 2.88 -12.93
N SER A 49 15.40 2.85 -13.15
CA SER A 49 16.39 1.97 -12.52
C SER A 49 16.49 2.10 -10.98
N GLN A 50 15.51 2.75 -10.34
CA GLN A 50 15.51 3.14 -8.92
C GLN A 50 14.36 2.53 -8.10
N MET A 51 13.57 1.59 -8.64
CA MET A 51 12.52 0.93 -7.83
C MET A 51 13.08 -0.24 -7.02
N GLY A 52 13.11 -0.06 -5.70
CA GLY A 52 13.34 -1.14 -4.74
C GLY A 52 12.20 -2.17 -4.69
N LEU A 53 12.40 -3.23 -3.92
CA LEU A 53 11.47 -4.37 -3.85
C LEU A 53 10.06 -3.97 -3.36
N ARG A 54 9.95 -3.05 -2.40
CA ARG A 54 8.65 -2.55 -1.91
C ARG A 54 7.84 -1.86 -3.00
N HIS A 55 8.49 -1.09 -3.86
CA HIS A 55 7.82 -0.44 -4.99
C HIS A 55 7.36 -1.45 -6.03
N ARG A 56 8.17 -2.47 -6.33
CA ARG A 56 7.79 -3.54 -7.25
C ARG A 56 6.64 -4.38 -6.72
N ALA A 57 6.65 -4.68 -5.42
CA ALA A 57 5.58 -5.38 -4.72
C ALA A 57 4.28 -4.56 -4.73
N GLY A 58 4.35 -3.29 -4.36
CA GLY A 58 3.18 -2.42 -4.34
C GLY A 58 2.60 -2.19 -5.74
N LEU A 59 3.44 -2.09 -6.76
CA LEU A 59 2.97 -2.05 -8.14
C LEU A 59 2.34 -3.39 -8.57
N GLY A 60 3.02 -4.51 -8.32
CA GLY A 60 2.55 -5.82 -8.75
C GLY A 60 1.19 -6.19 -8.16
N ILE A 61 0.97 -5.94 -6.87
CA ILE A 61 -0.35 -6.18 -6.28
C ILE A 61 -1.41 -5.22 -6.86
N SER A 62 -1.04 -3.99 -7.22
CA SER A 62 -1.96 -3.03 -7.85
C SER A 62 -2.29 -3.35 -9.31
N GLU A 63 -1.52 -4.21 -9.98
CA GLU A 63 -1.80 -4.68 -11.35
C GLU A 63 -2.87 -5.79 -11.37
N VAL A 64 -2.94 -6.59 -10.30
CA VAL A 64 -3.83 -7.76 -10.20
C VAL A 64 -4.98 -7.57 -9.21
N SER A 65 -5.13 -6.37 -8.66
CA SER A 65 -6.20 -6.04 -7.73
C SER A 65 -6.62 -4.58 -7.85
N ASP A 66 -7.75 -4.24 -7.25
CA ASP A 66 -8.18 -2.85 -7.14
C ASP A 66 -7.43 -2.09 -6.04
N ALA A 67 -6.51 -2.72 -5.29
CA ALA A 67 -5.91 -2.19 -4.08
C ALA A 67 -5.30 -0.78 -4.28
N VAL A 68 -5.39 0.02 -3.22
CA VAL A 68 -4.64 1.27 -3.10
C VAL A 68 -3.48 0.97 -2.16
N VAL A 69 -2.26 1.11 -2.66
CA VAL A 69 -1.06 0.68 -1.93
C VAL A 69 -0.22 1.90 -1.57
N LEU A 70 -0.03 2.14 -0.28
CA LEU A 70 0.94 3.11 0.21
C LEU A 70 2.30 2.42 0.37
N ILE A 71 3.34 3.02 -0.21
CA ILE A 71 4.71 2.50 -0.19
C ILE A 71 5.61 3.57 0.43
N ILE A 72 6.35 3.20 1.47
CA ILE A 72 7.38 4.06 2.06
C ILE A 72 8.77 3.54 1.66
N SER A 73 9.55 4.40 1.02
CA SER A 73 10.95 4.12 0.67
C SER A 73 11.77 3.93 1.94
N GLU A 74 12.50 2.81 2.03
CA GLU A 74 13.43 2.56 3.13
C GLU A 74 14.67 3.46 3.06
N GLU A 75 15.07 3.86 1.85
CA GLU A 75 16.27 4.67 1.61
C GLU A 75 16.01 6.16 1.84
N THR A 76 14.83 6.64 1.44
CA THR A 76 14.53 8.09 1.39
C THR A 76 13.39 8.52 2.29
N GLY A 77 12.64 7.59 2.88
CA GLY A 77 11.43 7.88 3.66
C GLY A 77 10.26 8.42 2.82
N GLN A 78 10.43 8.60 1.50
CA GLN A 78 9.41 9.19 0.65
C GLN A 78 8.23 8.24 0.44
N ALA A 79 7.02 8.81 0.52
CA ALA A 79 5.78 8.10 0.24
C ALA A 79 5.53 8.01 -1.29
N SER A 80 4.99 6.87 -1.71
CA SER A 80 4.49 6.63 -3.06
C SER A 80 3.16 5.89 -2.96
N ILE A 81 2.29 6.06 -3.95
CA ILE A 81 1.00 5.36 -4.02
C ILE A 81 0.94 4.55 -5.31
N ALA A 82 0.57 3.28 -5.21
CA ALA A 82 0.27 2.43 -6.37
C ALA A 82 -1.21 2.04 -6.42
N HIS A 83 -1.81 2.15 -7.61
CA HIS A 83 -3.20 1.80 -7.86
C HIS A 83 -3.42 1.57 -9.36
N ASN A 84 -4.19 0.52 -9.73
CA ASN A 84 -4.48 0.13 -11.12
C ASN A 84 -3.24 0.07 -12.02
N GLY A 85 -2.18 -0.61 -11.56
CA GLY A 85 -0.93 -0.78 -12.30
C GLY A 85 -0.14 0.50 -12.56
N ARG A 86 -0.40 1.57 -11.81
CA ARG A 86 0.35 2.84 -11.90
C ARG A 86 0.91 3.19 -10.54
N VAL A 87 2.09 3.79 -10.52
CA VAL A 87 2.73 4.30 -9.30
C VAL A 87 2.96 5.81 -9.39
N ILE A 88 2.45 6.54 -8.41
CA ILE A 88 2.67 7.97 -8.23
C ILE A 88 3.71 8.12 -7.12
N ARG A 89 4.89 8.64 -7.47
CA ARG A 89 6.06 8.70 -6.57
C ARG A 89 6.17 10.04 -5.87
N ARG A 90 6.97 10.07 -4.79
CA ARG A 90 7.41 11.31 -4.11
C ARG A 90 6.23 12.19 -3.70
N GLN A 91 5.29 11.60 -2.97
CA GLN A 91 4.16 12.33 -2.43
C GLN A 91 4.60 13.16 -1.23
N ASP A 92 4.13 14.39 -1.19
CA ASP A 92 4.24 15.26 -0.02
C ASP A 92 3.35 14.67 1.08
N ILE A 93 3.94 14.46 2.26
CA ILE A 93 3.24 13.91 3.44
C ILE A 93 2.02 14.77 3.78
N SER A 94 2.12 16.10 3.62
CA SER A 94 1.02 17.03 3.89
C SER A 94 -0.20 16.82 2.99
N ARG A 95 -0.03 16.15 1.84
CA ARG A 95 -1.10 15.87 0.86
C ARG A 95 -1.56 14.42 0.90
N LEU A 96 -0.88 13.56 1.66
CA LEU A 96 -1.10 12.13 1.61
C LEU A 96 -2.52 11.75 2.03
N ASP A 97 -3.03 12.41 3.08
CA ASP A 97 -4.40 12.21 3.56
C ASP A 97 -5.43 12.48 2.46
N SER A 98 -5.37 13.66 1.84
CA SER A 98 -6.30 14.04 0.75
C SER A 98 -6.26 13.05 -0.41
N ILE A 99 -5.07 12.57 -0.77
CA ILE A 99 -4.91 11.61 -1.86
C ILE A 99 -5.50 10.24 -1.48
N LEU A 100 -5.20 9.74 -0.28
CA LEU A 100 -5.75 8.47 0.20
C LEU A 100 -7.27 8.54 0.34
N TYR A 101 -7.82 9.63 0.88
CA TYR A 101 -9.26 9.85 0.94
C TYR A 101 -9.89 9.82 -0.46
N ALA A 102 -9.29 10.49 -1.45
CA ALA A 102 -9.81 10.47 -2.82
C ALA A 102 -9.83 9.05 -3.41
N PHE A 103 -8.78 8.25 -3.20
CA PHE A 103 -8.73 6.86 -3.68
C PHE A 103 -9.70 5.92 -2.95
N LEU A 104 -9.86 6.09 -1.62
CA LEU A 104 -10.69 5.20 -0.80
C LEU A 104 -12.19 5.54 -0.89
N GLN A 105 -12.57 6.81 -0.95
CA GLN A 105 -13.97 7.21 -1.08
C GLN A 105 -14.55 6.89 -2.45
N ASN A 106 -13.74 6.86 -3.51
CA ASN A 106 -14.19 6.50 -4.85
C ASN A 106 -14.59 5.00 -4.98
N ARG A 107 -14.41 4.21 -3.92
CA ARG A 107 -14.95 2.84 -3.81
C ARG A 107 -16.39 2.79 -3.26
N GLY A 108 -16.85 3.84 -2.57
CA GLY A 108 -18.19 3.90 -1.98
C GLY A 108 -19.32 4.03 -3.01
N GLY A 109 -19.03 4.57 -4.20
CA GLY A 109 -20.03 4.79 -5.26
C GLY A 109 -20.37 3.57 -6.13
N ARG A 110 -19.76 2.40 -5.91
CA ARG A 110 -20.01 1.17 -6.69
C ARG A 110 -20.80 0.08 -5.94
N ARG A 111 -21.40 0.40 -4.79
CA ARG A 111 -22.13 -0.57 -3.96
C ARG A 111 -23.66 -0.44 -3.95
N GLU A 112 -24.23 0.38 -4.83
CA GLU A 112 -25.69 0.48 -5.04
C GLU A 112 -26.04 0.44 -6.52
N LEU A 113 -25.68 -0.62 -7.24
CA LEU A 113 -26.36 -1.01 -8.47
C LEU A 113 -26.27 -2.53 -8.60
N GLN A 114 -27.18 -3.25 -7.94
CA GLN A 114 -27.70 -4.51 -8.45
C GLN A 114 -29.23 -4.46 -8.32
N PRO A 115 -29.99 -4.72 -9.40
CA PRO A 115 -31.41 -5.02 -9.30
C PRO A 115 -31.64 -6.39 -8.65
#